data_AF-F0T8J8-F1
#
_entry.id   AF-F0T8J8-F1
#
_cell.length_a   1.000
_cell.length_b   1.000
_cell.length_c   1.000
_cell.angle_alpha   90.00
_cell.angle_beta   90.00
_cell.angle_gamma   90.00
#
_symmetry.space_group_name_H-M   'P 1'
#
loop_
_entity.id
_entity.type
_entity.pdbx_description
1 polymer ?
#
loop_
_entity_poly.entity_id
_entity_poly.type
_entity_poly.pdbx_seq_one_letter_code
_entity_poly.pdbx_strand_id
1 'polypeptide(L)'
;MVGIGLYPIFGRPFVIYLGVLTLASFFLTAVFGFSYYRGWLKFKWHPTMVVISFILAMLMTFIGLSLHKPLVGTLGILALFSFIIASLIGFGIHQRKFSLQFKWHPGLVIFAFIFAVLHGVVGVLTFS
;
A
#
# COMPACT_ATOMS: atom_id res chain seq x y z
N MET A 1 10.65 13.11 26.33
CA MET A 1 9.68 12.91 25.22
C MET A 1 9.46 11.41 25.08
N VAL A 2 8.36 10.93 25.67
CA VAL A 2 8.02 9.51 25.72
C VAL A 2 7.34 9.17 24.39
N GLY A 3 8.05 8.48 23.51
CA GLY A 3 7.42 7.80 22.38
C GLY A 3 6.41 6.80 22.95
N ILE A 4 5.15 6.97 22.60
CA ILE A 4 4.01 6.28 23.21
C ILE A 4 4.18 4.76 23.04
N GLY A 5 4.62 4.08 24.11
CA GLY A 5 4.35 2.69 24.50
C GLY A 5 4.83 1.51 23.65
N LEU A 6 4.88 1.61 22.32
CA LEU A 6 4.99 0.41 21.47
C LEU A 6 6.40 0.10 20.94
N TYR A 7 7.26 1.12 20.82
CA TYR A 7 8.62 0.94 20.31
C TYR A 7 9.50 0.01 21.16
N PRO A 8 9.42 0.00 22.51
CA PRO A 8 10.18 -0.95 23.33
C PRO A 8 9.63 -2.39 23.27
N ILE A 9 8.34 -2.56 22.98
CA ILE A 9 7.66 -3.87 23.07
C ILE A 9 7.79 -4.65 21.76
N PHE A 10 7.67 -3.98 20.62
CA PHE A 10 7.68 -4.60 19.30
C PHE A 10 8.98 -4.36 18.52
N GLY A 11 9.75 -3.35 18.91
CA GLY A 11 11.07 -3.04 18.36
C GLY A 11 11.08 -2.72 16.85
N ARG A 12 12.29 -2.51 16.35
CA ARG A 12 12.61 -2.39 14.92
C ARG A 12 12.13 -3.57 14.04
N PRO A 13 12.24 -4.85 14.46
CA PRO A 13 11.85 -5.96 13.59
C PRO A 13 10.36 -5.93 13.23
N PHE A 14 9.48 -5.54 14.16
CA PHE A 14 8.06 -5.47 13.88
C PHE A 14 7.71 -4.45 12.79
N VAL A 15 8.31 -3.26 12.82
CA VAL A 15 8.08 -2.21 11.81
C VAL A 15 8.55 -2.68 10.43
N ILE A 16 9.69 -3.36 10.36
CA ILE A 16 10.21 -3.93 9.11
C ILE A 16 9.30 -5.05 8.60
N TYR A 17 8.90 -5.99 9.46
CA TYR A 17 7.99 -7.07 9.08
C TYR A 17 6.63 -6.56 8.61
N LEU A 18 6.07 -5.55 9.28
CA LEU A 18 4.83 -4.91 8.87
C LEU A 18 4.97 -4.21 7.53
N GLY A 19 6.11 -3.54 7.28
CA GLY A 19 6.43 -2.93 6.00
C GLY A 19 6.51 -3.94 4.85
N VAL A 20 7.24 -5.05 5.06
CA VAL A 20 7.33 -6.15 4.10
C VAL A 20 5.97 -6.78 3.83
N LEU A 21 5.18 -7.03 4.89
CA LEU A 21 3.83 -7.57 4.77
C LEU A 21 2.91 -6.62 3.99
N THR A 22 3.01 -5.32 4.22
CA THR A 22 2.26 -4.29 3.49
C THR A 22 2.64 -4.32 2.01
N LEU A 23 3.93 -4.32 1.69
CA LEU A 23 4.39 -4.39 0.29
C LEU A 23 3.96 -5.69 -0.40
N ALA A 24 4.04 -6.83 0.29
CA ALA A 24 3.56 -8.11 -0.22
C ALA A 24 2.05 -8.10 -0.48
N SER A 25 1.27 -7.46 0.41
CA SER A 25 -0.19 -7.31 0.23
C SER A 25 -0.53 -6.45 -1.00
N PHE A 26 0.25 -5.39 -1.26
CA PHE A 26 0.11 -4.57 -2.47
C PHE A 26 0.38 -5.41 -3.71
N PHE A 27 1.46 -6.21 -3.69
CA PHE A 27 1.81 -7.12 -4.79
C PHE A 27 0.71 -8.12 -5.08
N LEU A 28 0.19 -8.79 -4.04
CA LEU A 28 -0.94 -9.71 -4.17
C LEU A 28 -2.20 -9.02 -4.70
N THR A 29 -2.46 -7.77 -4.29
CA THR A 29 -3.59 -6.99 -4.82
C THR A 29 -3.46 -6.78 -6.33
N ALA A 30 -2.28 -6.41 -6.81
CA ALA A 30 -2.01 -6.25 -8.23
C ALA A 30 -2.11 -7.57 -8.99
N VAL A 31 -1.57 -8.66 -8.44
CA VAL A 31 -1.69 -10.02 -9.02
C VAL A 31 -3.15 -10.44 -9.12
N PHE A 32 -3.97 -10.17 -8.11
CA PHE A 32 -5.40 -10.50 -8.13
C PHE A 32 -6.17 -9.65 -9.13
N GLY A 33 -5.82 -8.37 -9.27
CA GLY A 33 -6.37 -7.49 -10.29
C GLY A 33 -6.05 -7.97 -11.70
N PHE A 34 -4.80 -8.37 -11.94
CA PHE A 34 -4.37 -8.93 -13.22
C PHE A 34 -5.01 -10.30 -13.51
N SER A 35 -5.06 -11.19 -12.52
CA SER A 35 -5.72 -12.49 -12.63
C SER A 35 -7.22 -12.34 -12.92
N TYR A 36 -7.88 -11.35 -12.31
CA TYR A 36 -9.26 -11.00 -12.65
C TYR A 36 -9.38 -10.53 -14.11
N TYR A 37 -8.50 -9.63 -14.56
CA TYR A 37 -8.48 -9.16 -15.94
C TYR A 37 -8.28 -10.31 -16.96
N ARG A 38 -7.48 -11.32 -16.61
CA ARG A 38 -7.28 -12.54 -17.41
C ARG A 38 -8.44 -13.55 -17.32
N GLY A 39 -9.42 -13.32 -16.44
CA GLY A 39 -10.56 -14.22 -16.23
C GLY A 39 -10.26 -15.42 -15.32
N TRP A 40 -9.11 -15.45 -14.64
CA TRP A 40 -8.69 -16.57 -13.77
C TRP A 40 -9.28 -16.50 -12.36
N LEU A 41 -9.58 -15.30 -11.86
CA LEU A 41 -10.15 -15.08 -10.54
C LEU A 41 -11.46 -14.29 -10.60
N LYS A 42 -12.37 -14.59 -9.68
CA LYS A 42 -13.60 -13.79 -9.48
C LYS A 42 -13.25 -12.41 -8.93
N PHE A 43 -13.94 -11.38 -9.39
CA PHE A 43 -13.68 -9.99 -9.00
C PHE A 43 -13.61 -9.82 -7.48
N LYS A 44 -14.49 -10.49 -6.70
CA LYS A 44 -14.56 -10.37 -5.23
C LYS A 44 -13.23 -10.50 -4.49
N TRP A 45 -12.26 -11.24 -5.02
CA TRP A 45 -10.96 -11.43 -4.37
C TRP A 45 -10.07 -10.19 -4.43
N HIS A 46 -10.15 -9.43 -5.53
CA HIS A 46 -9.37 -8.20 -5.70
C HIS A 46 -9.75 -7.10 -4.68
N PRO A 47 -11.01 -6.66 -4.53
CA PRO A 47 -11.37 -5.65 -3.53
C PRO A 47 -11.16 -6.16 -2.10
N THR A 48 -11.27 -7.46 -1.81
CA THR A 48 -10.86 -8.00 -0.51
C THR A 48 -9.38 -7.72 -0.23
N MET A 49 -8.49 -8.00 -1.18
CA MET A 49 -7.07 -7.70 -1.03
C MET A 49 -6.76 -6.19 -0.99
N VAL A 50 -7.52 -5.37 -1.74
CA VAL A 50 -7.43 -3.89 -1.64
C VAL A 50 -7.71 -3.43 -0.22
N VAL A 51 -8.78 -3.93 0.41
CA VAL A 51 -9.13 -3.55 1.80
C VAL A 51 -8.07 -4.00 2.79
N ILE A 52 -7.57 -5.24 2.68
CA ILE A 52 -6.49 -5.76 3.55
C ILE A 52 -5.23 -4.88 3.41
N SER A 53 -4.84 -4.60 2.18
CA SER A 53 -3.67 -3.77 1.86
C SER A 53 -3.82 -2.35 2.41
N PHE A 54 -5.01 -1.77 2.27
CA PHE A 54 -5.33 -0.45 2.79
C PHE A 54 -5.19 -0.39 4.32
N ILE A 55 -5.73 -1.38 5.05
CA ILE A 55 -5.62 -1.45 6.51
C ILE A 55 -4.14 -1.56 6.93
N LEU A 56 -3.36 -2.42 6.27
CA LEU A 56 -1.93 -2.56 6.55
C LEU A 56 -1.15 -1.25 6.31
N ALA A 57 -1.42 -0.58 5.19
CA ALA A 57 -0.79 0.69 4.86
C ALA A 57 -1.16 1.82 5.82
N MET A 58 -2.40 1.86 6.32
CA MET A 58 -2.81 2.80 7.36
C MET A 58 -2.06 2.54 8.68
N LEU A 59 -1.99 1.28 9.13
CA LEU A 59 -1.26 0.92 10.34
C LEU A 59 0.21 1.32 10.24
N MET A 60 0.85 1.03 9.11
CA MET A 60 2.24 1.38 8.86
C MET A 60 2.47 2.91 8.86
N THR A 61 1.58 3.66 8.22
CA THR A 61 1.66 5.13 8.19
C THR A 61 1.50 5.72 9.59
N PHE A 62 0.54 5.22 10.38
CA PHE A 62 0.33 5.66 11.75
C PHE A 62 1.55 5.39 12.64
N ILE A 63 2.16 4.21 12.52
CA ILE A 63 3.38 3.87 13.26
C ILE A 63 4.54 4.78 12.83
N GLY A 64 4.75 5.00 11.53
CA GLY A 64 5.80 5.87 11.01
C GLY A 64 5.71 7.32 11.51
N LEU A 65 4.50 7.88 11.54
CA LEU A 65 4.25 9.22 12.10
C LEU A 65 4.50 9.26 13.61
N SER A 66 4.05 8.24 14.35
CA SER A 66 4.26 8.13 15.80
C SER A 66 5.75 8.08 16.18
N LEU A 67 6.60 7.56 15.29
CA LEU A 67 8.05 7.48 15.49
C LEU A 67 8.82 8.75 15.07
N HIS A 68 8.12 9.85 14.77
CA HIS A 68 8.71 11.16 14.43
C HIS A 68 9.67 11.10 13.24
N LYS A 69 9.36 10.27 12.24
CA LYS A 69 10.11 10.16 10.99
C LYS A 69 9.32 10.83 9.86
N PRO A 70 9.34 12.17 9.74
CA PRO A 70 8.44 12.90 8.85
C PRO A 70 8.61 12.48 7.39
N LEU A 71 9.85 12.29 6.90
CA LEU A 71 10.10 11.86 5.53
C LEU A 71 9.50 10.47 5.23
N VAL A 72 9.68 9.50 6.13
CA VAL A 72 9.10 8.15 5.99
C VAL A 72 7.58 8.23 6.01
N GLY A 73 7.01 9.00 6.94
CA GLY A 73 5.57 9.25 7.03
C GLY A 73 5.00 9.87 5.76
N THR A 74 5.63 10.92 5.22
CA THR A 74 5.20 11.57 3.97
C THR A 74 5.22 10.62 2.78
N LEU A 75 6.28 9.82 2.62
CA LEU A 75 6.34 8.81 1.55
C LEU A 75 5.25 7.74 1.73
N GLY A 76 4.94 7.35 2.97
CA GLY A 76 3.86 6.42 3.29
C GLY A 76 2.48 6.98 2.93
N ILE A 77 2.24 8.26 3.24
CA ILE A 77 1.02 8.98 2.85
C ILE A 77 0.90 9.04 1.32
N LEU A 78 1.97 9.39 0.60
CA LEU A 78 1.96 9.44 -0.86
C LEU A 78 1.68 8.06 -1.49
N ALA A 79 2.27 7.00 -0.96
CA ALA A 79 2.00 5.63 -1.39
C ALA A 79 0.53 5.25 -1.15
N LEU A 80 -0.02 5.57 0.04
CA LEU A 80 -1.40 5.31 0.40
C LEU A 80 -2.39 6.06 -0.51
N PHE A 81 -2.18 7.37 -0.73
CA PHE A 81 -3.02 8.16 -1.63
C PHE A 81 -2.97 7.62 -3.06
N SER A 82 -1.78 7.29 -3.57
CA SER A 82 -1.63 6.70 -4.91
C SER A 82 -2.38 5.38 -5.03
N PHE A 83 -2.33 4.54 -4.01
CA PHE A 83 -3.07 3.27 -3.96
C PHE A 83 -4.59 3.46 -3.91
N ILE A 84 -5.09 4.42 -3.11
CA ILE A 84 -6.52 4.77 -3.08
C ILE A 84 -6.98 5.24 -4.46
N ILE A 85 -6.25 6.15 -5.10
CA ILE A 85 -6.59 6.64 -6.44
C ILE A 85 -6.61 5.49 -7.45
N ALA A 86 -5.57 4.63 -7.45
CA ALA A 86 -5.49 3.49 -8.34
C ALA A 86 -6.67 2.51 -8.13
N SER A 87 -7.02 2.21 -6.88
CA SER A 87 -8.12 1.29 -6.55
C SER A 87 -9.50 1.87 -6.90
N LEU A 88 -9.75 3.16 -6.64
CA LEU A 88 -10.99 3.83 -7.02
C LEU A 88 -11.19 3.86 -8.54
N ILE A 89 -10.13 4.16 -9.29
CA ILE A 89 -10.16 4.12 -10.76
C ILE A 89 -10.42 2.70 -11.24
N GLY A 90 -9.72 1.70 -10.68
CA GLY A 90 -9.92 0.29 -11.03
C GLY A 90 -11.36 -0.17 -10.79
N PHE A 91 -11.96 0.23 -9.65
CA PHE A 91 -13.35 -0.04 -9.34
C PHE A 91 -14.33 0.67 -10.29
N GLY A 92 -14.07 1.94 -10.63
CA GLY A 92 -14.89 2.69 -11.58
C GLY A 92 -14.87 2.11 -12.99
N ILE A 93 -13.72 1.60 -13.45
CA ILE A 93 -13.58 0.86 -14.71
C ILE A 93 -14.42 -0.42 -14.67
N HIS A 94 -14.35 -1.19 -13.58
CA HIS A 94 -15.14 -2.42 -13.41
C HIS A 94 -16.66 -2.15 -13.49
N GLN A 95 -17.12 -1.07 -12.85
CA GLN A 95 -18.53 -0.65 -12.87
C GLN A 95 -18.96 0.01 -14.20
N ARG A 96 -18.06 0.10 -15.19
CA ARG A 96 -18.26 0.85 -16.45
C ARG A 96 -18.68 2.31 -16.24
N LYS A 97 -18.33 2.91 -15.09
CA LYS A 97 -18.65 4.30 -14.74
C LYS A 97 -17.68 5.29 -15.38
N PHE A 98 -16.48 4.85 -15.71
CA PHE A 98 -15.47 5.66 -16.38
C PHE A 98 -15.21 5.14 -17.79
N SER A 99 -15.11 6.05 -18.76
CA SER A 99 -14.67 5.76 -20.13
C SER A 99 -13.15 5.57 -20.25
N LEU A 100 -12.44 5.62 -19.11
CA LEU A 100 -11.00 5.45 -19.03
C LEU A 100 -10.62 4.03 -19.45
N GLN A 101 -9.76 3.92 -20.45
CA GLN A 101 -9.26 2.63 -20.91
C GLN A 101 -8.43 1.95 -19.82
N PHE A 102 -8.63 0.65 -19.62
CA PHE A 102 -7.92 -0.15 -18.62
C PHE A 102 -6.39 -0.02 -18.72
N LYS A 103 -5.84 0.28 -19.91
CA LYS A 103 -4.39 0.49 -20.14
C LYS A 103 -3.74 1.52 -19.21
N TRP A 104 -4.50 2.50 -18.72
CA TRP A 104 -3.99 3.54 -17.83
C TRP A 104 -3.90 3.09 -16.36
N HIS A 105 -4.68 2.09 -15.97
CA HIS A 105 -4.73 1.60 -14.59
C HIS A 105 -3.43 0.92 -14.14
N PRO A 106 -2.82 0.00 -14.92
CA PRO A 106 -1.51 -0.58 -14.58
C PRO A 106 -0.42 0.48 -14.36
N GLY A 107 -0.42 1.56 -15.15
CA GLY A 107 0.53 2.67 -14.97
C GLY A 107 0.41 3.32 -13.59
N LEU A 108 -0.81 3.62 -13.15
CA LEU A 108 -1.06 4.18 -11.81
C LEU A 108 -0.68 3.22 -10.68
N VAL A 109 -0.92 1.92 -10.87
CA VAL A 109 -0.50 0.89 -9.91
C VAL A 109 1.02 0.89 -9.79
N ILE A 110 1.76 0.92 -10.91
CA ILE A 110 3.23 1.00 -10.90
C ILE A 110 3.73 2.24 -10.17
N PHE A 111 3.11 3.41 -10.42
CA PHE A 111 3.44 4.63 -9.67
C PHE A 111 3.26 4.47 -8.16
N ALA A 112 2.15 3.87 -7.72
CA ALA A 112 1.92 3.59 -6.30
C ALA A 112 2.98 2.63 -5.72
N PHE A 113 3.41 1.62 -6.48
CA PHE A 113 4.48 0.71 -6.08
C PHE A 113 5.83 1.42 -5.90
N ILE A 114 6.18 2.33 -6.81
CA ILE A 114 7.44 3.08 -6.70
C ILE A 114 7.46 3.83 -5.38
N PHE A 115 6.39 4.54 -5.02
CA PHE A 115 6.30 5.23 -3.72
C PHE A 115 6.34 4.26 -2.54
N ALA A 116 5.67 3.11 -2.62
CA ALA A 116 5.69 2.11 -1.54
C ALA A 116 7.09 1.52 -1.33
N VAL A 117 7.83 1.25 -2.41
CA VAL A 117 9.21 0.75 -2.35
C VAL A 117 10.15 1.83 -1.81
N LEU A 118 10.05 3.07 -2.31
CA LEU A 118 10.84 4.19 -1.79
C LEU A 118 10.58 4.43 -0.30
N HIS A 119 9.31 4.41 0.11
CA HIS A 119 8.92 4.46 1.53
C HIS A 119 9.57 3.34 2.33
N GLY A 120 9.51 2.10 1.84
CA GLY A 120 10.11 0.93 2.49
C GLY A 120 11.63 1.03 2.61
N VAL A 121 12.33 1.39 1.54
CA VAL A 121 13.79 1.54 1.51
C VAL A 121 14.24 2.66 2.44
N VAL A 122 13.63 3.85 2.35
CA VAL A 122 13.94 4.98 3.24
C VAL A 122 13.60 4.61 4.69
N GLY A 123 12.50 3.89 4.92
CA GLY A 123 12.16 3.33 6.22
C GLY A 123 13.29 2.46 6.77
N VAL A 124 13.70 1.42 6.03
CA VAL A 124 14.80 0.54 6.45
C VAL A 124 16.07 1.34 6.75
N LEU A 125 16.49 2.24 5.86
CA LEU A 125 17.71 3.05 6.03
C LEU A 125 17.66 4.02 7.22
N THR A 126 16.47 4.46 7.63
CA THR A 126 16.30 5.40 8.75
C THR A 126 15.99 4.72 10.08
N PHE A 127 15.65 3.42 10.05
CA PHE A 127 15.42 2.56 11.21
C PHE A 127 16.57 1.58 11.47
N SER A 128 17.50 1.40 10.52
CA SER A 128 18.79 0.70 10.70
C SER A 128 19.76 1.52 11.55
#